data_AF-A0A957L688-F1
#
_entry.id   AF-A0A957L688-F1
#
_cell.length_a   1.000
_cell.length_b   1.000
_cell.length_c   1.000
_cell.angle_alpha   90.00
_cell.angle_beta   90.00
_cell.angle_gamma   90.00
#
_symmetry.space_group_name_H-M   'P 1'
#
loop_
_entity.id
_entity.type
_entity.pdbx_description
1 polymer ?
#
loop_
_entity_poly.entity_id
_entity_poly.type
_entity_poly.pdbx_seq_one_letter_code
_entity_poly.pdbx_strand_id
1 'polypeptide(L)'
;MDAIIEAVTLGLHQIGAVKFGRFTLASGQTSPIYMDLRLLISAPSLLQQVAELYARRLETLEFDLLGAIPYAGLPIGVAVSLVMNRPLIFPRKEAKT
;
A
#
# COMPACT_ATOMS: atom_id res chain seq x y z
N MET A 1 7.92 19.80 4.55
CA MET A 1 7.39 18.43 4.40
C MET A 1 6.52 18.42 3.15
N ASP A 2 6.60 17.40 2.30
CA ASP A 2 5.78 17.34 1.09
C ASP A 2 4.30 17.24 1.48
N ALA A 3 3.45 18.16 0.99
CA ALA A 3 2.06 18.30 1.40
C ALA A 3 1.23 17.02 1.15
N ILE A 4 1.57 16.26 0.09
CA ILE A 4 0.89 14.98 -0.18
C ILE A 4 1.25 13.91 0.86
N ILE A 5 2.48 13.91 1.38
CA ILE A 5 2.91 12.95 2.41
C ILE A 5 2.15 13.22 3.70
N GLU A 6 1.98 14.48 4.08
CA GLU A 6 1.19 14.88 5.23
C GLU A 6 -0.29 14.46 5.07
N ALA A 7 -0.90 14.76 3.92
CA ALA A 7 -2.27 14.37 3.63
C ALA A 7 -2.49 12.85 3.69
N VAL A 8 -1.59 12.07 3.08
CA VAL A 8 -1.65 10.59 3.11
C VAL A 8 -1.45 10.07 4.54
N THR A 9 -0.52 10.64 5.31
CA THR A 9 -0.27 10.22 6.70
C THR A 9 -1.51 10.43 7.57
N LEU A 10 -2.14 11.61 7.46
CA LEU A 10 -3.37 11.91 8.18
C LEU A 10 -4.53 11.04 7.71
N GLY A 11 -4.67 10.82 6.40
CA GLY A 11 -5.70 9.95 5.83
C GLY A 11 -5.57 8.50 6.33
N LEU A 12 -4.35 7.95 6.36
CA LEU A 12 -4.08 6.62 6.88
C LEU A 12 -4.48 6.48 8.35
N HIS A 13 -4.22 7.50 9.17
CA HIS A 13 -4.66 7.53 10.56
C HIS A 13 -6.19 7.60 10.66
N GLN A 14 -6.85 8.47 9.88
CA GLN A 14 -8.31 8.66 9.89
C GLN A 14 -9.07 7.37 9.54
N ILE A 15 -8.59 6.60 8.57
CA ILE A 15 -9.22 5.32 8.20
C ILE A 15 -8.86 4.17 9.15
N GLY A 16 -8.05 4.43 10.18
CA GLY A 16 -7.57 3.42 11.12
C GLY A 16 -6.54 2.43 10.53
N ALA A 17 -5.95 2.76 9.38
CA ALA A 17 -4.87 1.99 8.78
C ALA A 17 -3.55 2.12 9.56
N VAL A 18 -3.39 3.20 10.33
CA VAL A 18 -2.30 3.36 11.32
C VAL A 18 -2.93 3.51 12.69
N LYS A 19 -2.51 2.67 13.65
CA LYS A 19 -2.98 2.70 15.04
C LYS A 19 -1.80 2.76 16.00
N PHE A 20 -1.93 3.57 17.04
CA PHE A 20 -0.99 3.66 18.15
C PHE A 20 -1.52 2.89 19.36
N GLY A 21 -0.65 2.19 20.07
CA GLY A 21 -1.05 1.33 21.19
C GLY A 21 0.05 0.35 21.57
N ARG A 22 -0.33 -0.85 22.03
CA ARG A 22 0.63 -1.93 22.30
C ARG A 22 0.17 -3.18 21.57
N PHE A 23 0.91 -3.57 20.53
CA PHE A 23 0.54 -4.67 19.64
C PHE A 23 1.62 -5.75 19.67
N THR A 24 1.23 -7.01 19.67
CA THR A 24 2.18 -8.12 19.49
C THR A 24 2.26 -8.45 18.01
N LEU A 25 3.46 -8.34 17.43
CA LEU A 25 3.74 -8.66 16.04
C LEU A 25 3.78 -10.18 15.84
N ALA A 26 3.74 -10.63 14.57
CA ALA A 26 3.92 -12.03 14.22
C ALA A 26 5.27 -12.61 14.70
N SER A 27 6.28 -11.76 14.89
CA SER A 27 7.57 -12.13 15.48
C SER A 27 7.54 -12.32 17.00
N GLY A 28 6.41 -12.09 17.67
CA GLY A 28 6.28 -12.09 19.13
C GLY A 28 6.75 -10.79 19.81
N GLN A 29 7.39 -9.87 19.07
CA GLN A 29 7.82 -8.58 19.60
C GLN A 29 6.63 -7.64 19.83
N THR A 30 6.76 -6.73 20.80
CA THR A 30 5.78 -5.66 20.99
C THR A 30 6.13 -4.43 20.16
N SER A 31 5.13 -3.83 19.53
CA SER A 31 5.24 -2.61 18.74
C SER A 31 4.28 -1.54 19.26
N PRO A 32 4.71 -0.26 19.33
CA PRO A 32 3.83 0.84 19.66
C PRO A 32 2.86 1.19 18.51
N ILE A 33 3.09 0.63 17.33
CA ILE A 33 2.37 0.96 16.10
C ILE A 33 1.89 -0.33 15.43
N TYR A 34 0.65 -0.30 14.95
CA TYR A 34 0.09 -1.31 14.05
C TYR A 34 -0.35 -0.67 12.74
N MET A 35 -0.05 -1.33 11.63
CA MET A 35 -0.40 -0.88 10.29
C MET A 35 -1.23 -1.93 9.57
N ASP A 36 -2.42 -1.54 9.11
CA ASP A 36 -3.30 -2.36 8.28
C ASP A 36 -3.71 -1.61 7.01
N LEU A 37 -2.86 -1.74 5.99
CA LEU A 37 -3.08 -1.10 4.68
C LEU A 37 -4.19 -1.75 3.86
N ARG A 38 -4.77 -2.88 4.30
CA ARG A 38 -5.94 -3.47 3.62
C ARG A 38 -7.14 -2.51 3.63
N LEU A 39 -7.19 -1.61 4.61
CA LEU A 39 -8.24 -0.61 4.73
C LEU A 39 -8.20 0.46 3.64
N LEU A 40 -7.09 0.62 2.90
CA LEU A 40 -7.03 1.60 1.80
C LEU A 40 -8.12 1.39 0.73
N ILE A 41 -8.61 0.17 0.56
CA ILE A 41 -9.69 -0.14 -0.39
C ILE A 41 -11.01 0.57 -0.06
N SER A 42 -11.22 0.97 1.20
CA SER A 42 -12.42 1.72 1.60
C SER A 42 -12.30 3.23 1.37
N ALA A 43 -11.12 3.73 0.98
CA ALA A 43 -10.85 5.14 0.72
C ALA A 43 -10.17 5.33 -0.65
N PRO A 44 -10.92 5.27 -1.77
CA PRO A 44 -10.35 5.30 -3.12
C PRO A 44 -9.48 6.53 -3.41
N SER A 45 -9.87 7.71 -2.92
CA SER A 45 -9.07 8.94 -3.09
C SER A 45 -7.72 8.86 -2.37
N LEU A 46 -7.69 8.25 -1.17
CA LEU A 46 -6.45 8.03 -0.44
C LEU A 46 -5.58 6.95 -1.12
N LEU A 47 -6.20 5.89 -1.63
CA LEU A 47 -5.52 4.86 -2.40
C LEU A 47 -4.87 5.45 -3.67
N GLN A 48 -5.55 6.37 -4.35
CA GLN A 48 -5.01 7.10 -5.50
C GLN A 48 -3.79 7.95 -5.13
N GLN A 49 -3.85 8.70 -4.03
CA GLN A 49 -2.69 9.47 -3.54
C GLN A 49 -1.50 8.59 -3.15
N VAL A 50 -1.77 7.44 -2.52
CA VAL A 50 -0.73 6.44 -2.24
C VAL A 50 -0.11 5.92 -3.55
N ALA A 51 -0.93 5.66 -4.57
CA ALA A 51 -0.43 5.20 -5.86
C ALA A 51 0.45 6.24 -6.57
N GLU A 52 0.10 7.53 -6.50
CA GLU A 52 0.92 8.63 -7.02
C GLU A 52 2.26 8.75 -6.29
N LEU A 53 2.27 8.57 -4.96
CA LEU A 53 3.49 8.52 -4.17
C LEU A 53 4.40 7.35 -4.58
N TYR A 54 3.82 6.17 -4.82
CA TYR A 54 4.56 5.04 -5.38
C TYR A 54 5.11 5.36 -6.77
N ALA A 55 4.29 5.92 -7.67
CA ALA A 55 4.70 6.26 -9.03
C ALA A 55 5.93 7.19 -9.04
N ARG A 56 5.92 8.27 -8.23
CA ARG A 56 7.07 9.18 -8.07
C ARG A 56 8.36 8.47 -7.65
N ARG A 57 8.25 7.41 -6.84
CA ARG A 57 9.42 6.63 -6.39
C ARG A 57 9.87 5.60 -7.42
N LEU A 58 8.94 5.10 -8.22
CA LEU A 58 9.20 4.12 -9.26
C LEU A 58 9.69 4.76 -10.57
N GLU A 59 9.44 6.06 -10.80
CA GLU A 59 9.89 6.81 -11.97
C GLU A 59 11.41 6.74 -12.21
N THR A 60 12.22 6.59 -11.15
CA THR A 60 13.68 6.50 -11.26
C THR A 60 14.19 5.08 -11.51
N LEU A 61 13.31 4.09 -11.63
CA LEU A 61 13.66 2.68 -11.78
C LEU A 61 13.31 2.18 -13.17
N GLU A 62 14.17 1.34 -13.75
CA GLU A 62 13.88 0.61 -14.98
C GLU A 62 13.31 -0.78 -14.63
N PHE A 63 12.12 -1.08 -15.15
CA PHE A 63 11.45 -2.37 -14.98
C PHE A 63 10.36 -2.57 -16.04
N ASP A 64 10.06 -3.83 -16.34
CA ASP A 64 9.03 -4.21 -17.31
C ASP A 64 7.65 -4.40 -16.68
N LEU A 65 7.60 -4.98 -15.47
CA LEU A 65 6.37 -5.45 -14.82
C LEU A 65 6.32 -5.02 -13.35
N LEU A 66 5.13 -4.66 -12.87
CA LEU A 66 4.87 -4.41 -11.46
C LEU A 66 4.36 -5.70 -10.79
N GLY A 67 5.08 -6.19 -9.78
CA GLY A 67 4.70 -7.38 -9.01
C GLY A 67 3.94 -7.01 -7.73
N ALA A 68 2.64 -7.32 -7.66
CA ALA A 68 1.82 -7.04 -6.48
C ALA A 68 1.61 -8.29 -5.61
N ILE A 69 1.83 -8.17 -4.29
CA ILE A 69 1.71 -9.29 -3.35
C ILE A 69 0.32 -9.30 -2.68
N PRO A 70 -0.48 -10.38 -2.81
CA PRO A 70 -1.79 -10.46 -2.16
C PRO A 70 -1.70 -10.58 -0.61
N TYR A 71 -2.70 -10.13 0.15
CA TYR A 71 -3.92 -9.45 -0.30
C TYR A 71 -3.84 -7.93 -0.18
N ALA A 72 -3.08 -7.40 0.77
CA ALA A 72 -2.98 -5.96 1.00
C ALA A 72 -2.30 -5.22 -0.15
N GLY A 73 -1.28 -5.83 -0.75
CA GLY A 73 -0.51 -5.20 -1.83
C GLY A 73 -1.22 -5.25 -3.19
N LEU A 74 -2.20 -6.14 -3.39
CA LEU A 74 -2.86 -6.27 -4.69
C LEU A 74 -3.68 -5.03 -5.09
N PRO A 75 -4.58 -4.49 -4.24
CA PRO A 75 -5.28 -3.24 -4.55
C PRO A 75 -4.33 -2.04 -4.76
N ILE A 76 -3.27 -1.96 -3.96
CA ILE A 76 -2.24 -0.91 -4.09
C ILE A 76 -1.53 -1.04 -5.43
N GLY A 77 -1.06 -2.24 -5.78
CA GLY A 77 -0.39 -2.52 -7.04
C GLY A 77 -1.28 -2.19 -8.25
N VAL A 78 -2.57 -2.54 -8.19
CA VAL A 78 -3.54 -2.19 -9.25
C VAL A 78 -3.63 -0.68 -9.40
N ALA A 79 -3.77 0.07 -8.30
CA ALA A 79 -3.81 1.53 -8.36
C ALA A 79 -2.52 2.13 -8.96
N VAL A 80 -1.33 1.63 -8.56
CA VAL A 80 -0.04 2.08 -9.12
C VAL A 80 0.08 1.75 -10.61
N SER A 81 -0.34 0.55 -11.00
CA SER A 81 -0.37 0.10 -12.40
C SER A 81 -1.23 1.02 -13.27
N LEU A 82 -2.40 1.43 -12.77
CA LEU A 82 -3.28 2.40 -13.44
C LEU A 82 -2.63 3.78 -13.56
N VAL A 83 -2.00 4.28 -12.49
CA VAL A 83 -1.32 5.58 -12.50
C VAL A 83 -0.14 5.61 -13.47
N MET A 84 0.69 4.58 -13.46
CA MET A 84 1.90 4.51 -14.29
C MET A 84 1.65 3.98 -15.71
N ASN A 85 0.45 3.48 -15.98
CA ASN A 85 0.13 2.71 -17.18
C ASN A 85 1.14 1.56 -17.43
N ARG A 86 1.42 0.77 -16.38
CA ARG A 86 2.41 -0.33 -16.41
C ARG A 86 1.73 -1.69 -16.17
N PRO A 87 2.09 -2.76 -16.91
CA PRO A 87 1.50 -4.07 -16.68
C PRO A 87 1.78 -4.59 -15.27
N LEU A 88 0.78 -5.23 -14.67
CA LEU A 88 0.85 -5.82 -13.33
C LEU A 88 0.80 -7.34 -13.40
N ILE A 89 1.67 -7.99 -12.62
CA ILE A 89 1.62 -9.41 -12.32
C ILE A 89 1.38 -9.61 -10.82
N PHE A 90 0.77 -10.73 -10.45
CA PHE A 90 0.65 -11.11 -9.04
C PHE A 90 0.69 -12.64 -8.90
N PRO A 91 1.42 -13.18 -7.91
CA PRO A 91 1.35 -14.60 -7.59
C PRO A 91 0.02 -14.90 -6.91
N ARG A 92 -0.54 -16.09 -7.18
CA ARG A 92 -1.66 -16.60 -6.39
C ARG A 92 -1.13 -17.05 -5.02
N LYS A 93 -1.91 -16.79 -3.95
CA LYS A 93 -1.58 -17.30 -2.61
C LYS A 93 -1.63 -18.82 -2.53
N GLU A 94 -2.51 -19.43 -3.32
CA GLU A 94 -2.72 -20.87 -3.38
C GLU A 94 -2.54 -21.39 -4.81
N ALA A 95 -1.88 -22.53 -4.94
CA ALA A 95 -1.77 -23.25 -6.20
C ALA A 95 -3.16 -23.64 -6.71
N LYS A 96 -3.37 -23.62 -8.03
CA LYS A 96 -4.59 -24.20 -8.61
C LYS A 96 -4.51 -25.72 -8.40
N THR A 97 -5.54 -26.29 -7.81
CA THR A 97 -5.90 -27.70 -8.00
C THR A 97 -6.42 -27.95 -9.40
#